data_AF-A0A6C0H8B4-F1
#
_entry.id   AF-A0A6C0H8B4-F1
#
_cell.length_a   1.000
_cell.length_b   1.000
_cell.length_c   1.000
_cell.angle_alpha   90.00
_cell.angle_beta   90.00
_cell.angle_gamma   90.00
#
_symmetry.space_group_name_H-M   'P 1'
#
loop_
_entity.id
_entity.type
_entity.pdbx_description
1 polymer ?
#
loop_
_entity_poly.entity_id
_entity_poly.type
_entity_poly.pdbx_seq_one_letter_code
_entity_poly.pdbx_strand_id
1 'polypeptide(L)'
;MKTITITIQDRDYILEIGQNQQENDNIIRNSQPRDLWFHLDNYSGPHFVLHTFGDPIPKRYLNYIGGLFPNYKNGLARRYSVIYTEIENVQMTNTPGTVIPHKTKKIKY
;
A
#
# COMPACT_ATOMS: atom_id res chain seq x y z
N MET A 1 -1.98 13.65 3.49
CA MET A 1 -2.31 12.51 2.61
C MET A 1 -1.81 12.90 1.24
N LYS A 2 -1.13 11.99 0.54
CA LYS A 2 -0.59 12.27 -0.79
C LYS A 2 -1.22 11.34 -1.81
N THR A 3 -1.47 11.87 -3.00
CA THR A 3 -2.04 11.12 -4.12
C THR A 3 -1.10 11.20 -5.32
N ILE A 4 -0.92 10.08 -6.01
CA ILE A 4 -0.09 9.96 -7.22
C ILE A 4 -0.88 9.18 -8.28
N THR A 5 -0.81 9.62 -9.52
CA THR A 5 -1.33 8.85 -10.65
C THR A 5 -0.28 7.87 -11.15
N ILE A 6 -0.66 6.59 -11.26
CA ILE A 6 0.14 5.52 -11.87
C ILE A 6 -0.55 5.09 -13.16
N THR A 7 0.10 5.31 -14.30
CA THR A 7 -0.40 4.83 -15.59
C THR A 7 0.04 3.38 -15.82
N ILE A 8 -0.92 2.48 -16.00
CA ILE A 8 -0.73 1.04 -16.22
C ILE A 8 -1.45 0.66 -17.50
N GLN A 9 -0.67 0.36 -18.55
CA GLN A 9 -1.22 -0.07 -19.85
C GLN A 9 -2.29 0.91 -20.38
N ASP A 10 -1.92 2.19 -20.43
CA ASP A 10 -2.76 3.29 -20.97
C ASP A 10 -4.01 3.63 -20.15
N ARG A 11 -4.11 3.11 -18.91
CA ARG A 11 -5.12 3.50 -17.92
C ARG A 11 -4.47 4.12 -16.69
N ASP A 12 -5.06 5.19 -16.19
CA ASP A 12 -4.63 5.87 -14.98
C ASP A 12 -5.29 5.28 -13.74
N TYR A 13 -4.47 5.02 -12.72
CA TYR A 13 -4.87 4.53 -11.42
C TYR A 13 -4.40 5.49 -10.34
N ILE A 14 -5.18 5.59 -9.27
CA ILE A 14 -4.86 6.46 -8.14
C ILE A 14 -4.14 5.64 -7.08
N LEU A 15 -2.95 6.11 -6.68
CA LEU A 15 -2.21 5.62 -5.53
C LEU A 15 -2.31 6.66 -4.40
N GLU A 16 -3.01 6.30 -3.32
CA GLU A 16 -3.08 7.10 -2.10
C GLU A 16 -2.02 6.64 -1.09
N ILE A 17 -1.42 7.62 -0.40
CA ILE A 17 -0.36 7.42 0.57
C ILE A 17 -0.73 8.15 1.87
N GLY A 18 -0.91 7.38 2.93
CA GLY A 18 -1.11 7.89 4.28
C GLY A 18 0.23 8.26 4.89
N GLN A 19 0.37 9.48 5.39
CA GLN A 19 1.63 10.00 5.93
C GLN A 19 1.65 10.05 7.46
N ASN A 20 0.52 9.74 8.09
CA ASN A 20 0.37 9.62 9.54
C ASN A 20 -0.71 8.58 9.86
N GLN A 21 -0.85 8.23 11.14
CA GLN A 21 -1.79 7.20 11.60
C GLN A 21 -3.24 7.45 11.20
N GLN A 22 -3.70 8.70 11.22
CA GLN A 22 -5.08 9.05 10.89
C GLN A 22 -5.32 8.90 9.37
N GLU A 23 -4.35 9.33 8.56
CA GLU A 23 -4.41 9.18 7.12
C GLU A 23 -4.32 7.72 6.68
N ASN A 24 -3.47 6.92 7.34
CA ASN A 24 -3.37 5.48 7.10
C ASN A 24 -4.73 4.78 7.28
N ASP A 25 -5.46 5.15 8.33
CA ASP A 25 -6.81 4.65 8.57
C ASP A 25 -7.79 5.14 7.51
N ASN A 26 -7.75 6.45 7.20
CA ASN A 26 -8.70 7.06 6.28
C ASN A 26 -8.60 6.45 4.87
N ILE A 27 -7.39 6.27 4.33
CA ILE A 27 -7.24 5.68 2.99
C ILE A 27 -7.76 4.24 2.95
N ILE A 28 -7.59 3.45 4.02
CA ILE A 28 -8.12 2.09 4.07
C ILE A 28 -9.65 2.11 4.12
N ARG A 29 -10.23 2.94 4.99
CA ARG A 29 -11.70 3.04 5.16
C ARG A 29 -12.41 3.51 3.89
N ASN A 30 -11.75 4.34 3.10
CA ASN A 30 -12.31 4.90 1.87
C ASN A 30 -12.07 4.03 0.63
N SER A 31 -11.32 2.93 0.77
CA SER A 31 -10.97 2.06 -0.36
C SER A 31 -12.01 0.98 -0.64
N GLN A 32 -11.99 0.45 -1.86
CA GLN A 32 -12.85 -0.67 -2.26
C GLN A 32 -12.22 -2.01 -1.81
N PRO A 33 -13.03 -3.04 -1.53
CA PRO A 33 -12.55 -4.33 -1.04
C PRO A 33 -11.43 -4.96 -1.89
N ARG A 34 -11.49 -4.78 -3.22
CA ARG A 34 -10.54 -5.35 -4.19
C ARG A 34 -9.39 -4.42 -4.57
N ASP A 35 -9.32 -3.24 -3.95
CA ASP A 35 -8.16 -2.36 -4.09
C ASP A 35 -6.93 -2.98 -3.41
N LEU A 36 -5.75 -2.62 -3.88
CA LEU A 36 -4.51 -3.21 -3.38
C LEU A 36 -3.89 -2.33 -2.29
N TRP A 37 -3.71 -2.92 -1.12
CA TRP A 37 -3.00 -2.31 0.00
C TRP A 37 -1.53 -2.78 0.04
N PHE A 38 -0.62 -1.87 0.35
CA PHE A 38 0.82 -2.15 0.51
C PHE A 38 1.36 -1.57 1.81
N HIS A 39 2.32 -2.26 2.40
CA HIS A 39 3.03 -1.80 3.60
C HIS A 39 4.42 -2.43 3.72
N LEU A 40 5.31 -1.77 4.45
CA LEU A 40 6.62 -2.33 4.80
C LEU A 40 6.45 -3.54 5.73
N ASP A 41 7.16 -4.62 5.42
CA ASP A 41 7.15 -5.82 6.24
C ASP A 41 8.01 -5.61 7.50
N ASN A 42 7.41 -5.72 8.68
CA ASN A 42 8.06 -5.56 9.99
C ASN A 42 8.64 -4.16 10.28
N TYR A 43 8.15 -3.11 9.62
CA TYR A 43 8.49 -1.72 9.95
C TYR A 43 7.23 -0.91 10.20
N SER A 44 7.33 0.12 11.03
CA SER A 44 6.33 1.19 11.01
C SER A 44 6.53 2.04 9.75
N GLY A 45 5.42 2.44 9.13
CA GLY A 45 5.49 3.18 7.89
C GLY A 45 4.15 3.69 7.36
N PRO A 46 4.21 4.41 6.25
CA PRO A 46 3.01 4.86 5.53
C PRO A 46 2.25 3.65 4.97
N HIS A 47 0.93 3.75 4.93
CA HIS A 47 0.10 2.80 4.18
C HIS A 47 -0.09 3.33 2.76
N PHE A 48 0.02 2.45 1.77
CA PHE A 48 -0.30 2.78 0.39
C PHE A 48 -1.53 2.00 -0.03
N VAL A 49 -2.44 2.65 -0.77
CA VAL A 49 -3.57 1.97 -1.42
C VAL A 49 -3.62 2.37 -2.89
N LEU A 50 -3.58 1.37 -3.77
CA LEU A 50 -3.82 1.53 -5.19
C LEU A 50 -5.28 1.19 -5.49
N HIS A 51 -6.04 2.17 -5.99
CA HIS A 51 -7.43 1.99 -6.39
C HIS A 51 -7.48 1.26 -7.73
N THR A 52 -7.51 -0.07 -7.67
CA THR A 52 -7.53 -0.96 -8.84
C THR A 52 -8.93 -1.30 -9.27
N PHE A 53 -9.93 -1.16 -8.39
CA PHE A 53 -11.30 -1.63 -8.62
C PHE A 53 -11.35 -3.12 -9.01
N GLY A 54 -10.36 -3.91 -8.58
CA GLY A 54 -10.22 -5.33 -8.89
C GLY A 54 -9.54 -5.67 -10.22
N ASP A 55 -9.02 -4.67 -10.94
CA ASP A 55 -8.27 -4.89 -12.17
C ASP A 55 -6.96 -5.67 -11.91
N PRO A 56 -6.56 -6.56 -12.83
CA PRO A 56 -5.30 -7.29 -12.71
C PRO A 56 -4.11 -6.34 -12.94
N ILE A 57 -3.27 -6.18 -11.91
CA ILE A 57 -2.08 -5.34 -11.99
C ILE A 57 -0.83 -6.18 -12.32
N PRO A 58 -0.12 -5.91 -13.42
CA PRO A 58 1.09 -6.64 -13.76
C PRO A 58 2.17 -6.50 -12.68
N LYS A 59 2.89 -7.59 -12.41
CA LYS A 59 3.90 -7.68 -11.33
C LYS A 59 4.93 -6.53 -11.35
N ARG A 60 5.33 -6.05 -12.53
CA ARG A 60 6.27 -4.92 -12.66
C ARG A 60 5.77 -3.64 -11.97
N TYR A 61 4.47 -3.37 -11.98
CA TYR A 61 3.89 -2.18 -11.34
C TYR A 61 3.75 -2.38 -9.82
N LEU A 62 3.49 -3.60 -9.37
CA LEU A 62 3.54 -3.94 -7.94
C LEU A 62 4.96 -3.73 -7.37
N ASN A 63 5.98 -4.15 -8.14
CA ASN A 63 7.39 -3.89 -7.79
C ASN A 63 7.73 -2.39 -7.84
N TYR A 64 7.19 -1.65 -8.80
CA TYR A 64 7.40 -0.21 -8.87
C TYR A 64 6.81 0.50 -7.63
N ILE A 65 5.57 0.20 -7.26
CA ILE A 65 4.89 0.80 -6.10
C ILE A 65 5.64 0.48 -4.79
N GLY A 66 6.03 -0.78 -4.57
CA GLY A 66 6.82 -1.12 -3.39
C GLY A 66 8.23 -0.49 -3.39
N GLY A 67 8.76 -0.13 -4.56
CA GLY A 67 9.99 0.64 -4.71
C GLY A 67 9.87 2.12 -4.30
N LEU A 68 8.65 2.64 -4.10
CA LEU A 68 8.43 4.03 -3.70
C LEU A 68 8.59 4.28 -2.20
N PHE A 69 8.54 3.25 -1.35
CA PHE A 69 8.62 3.39 0.12
C PHE A 69 9.82 4.19 0.64
N PRO A 70 11.05 4.08 0.09
CA PRO A 70 12.18 4.90 0.51
C PRO A 70 11.93 6.42 0.41
N ASN A 71 11.03 6.86 -0.48
CA ASN A 71 10.68 8.27 -0.62
C ASN A 71 9.76 8.78 0.51
N TYR A 72 9.16 7.87 1.27
CA TYR A 72 8.14 8.18 2.30
C TYR A 72 8.51 7.67 3.69
N LYS A 73 9.56 6.85 3.82
CA LYS A 73 10.09 6.35 5.09
C LYS A 73 11.60 6.61 5.19
N ASN A 74 11.97 7.59 6.01
CA ASN A 74 13.37 7.85 6.33
C ASN A 74 13.97 6.70 7.17
N GLY A 75 15.26 6.41 6.96
CA GLY A 75 15.99 5.40 7.73
C GLY A 75 15.53 3.96 7.45
N LEU A 76 15.04 3.68 6.24
CA LEU A 76 14.75 2.31 5.81
C LEU A 76 16.07 1.56 5.58
N ALA A 77 16.09 0.27 5.92
CA ALA A 77 17.26 -0.58 5.71
C ALA A 77 17.60 -0.74 4.22
N ARG A 78 18.88 -1.00 3.91
CA ARG A 78 19.34 -1.24 2.52
C ARG A 78 18.60 -2.38 1.83
N ARG A 79 18.17 -3.37 2.60
CA ARG A 79 17.30 -4.46 2.15
C ARG A 79 16.02 -4.41 2.96
N TYR A 80 14.90 -4.38 2.27
CA TYR A 80 13.60 -4.34 2.91
C TYR A 80 12.62 -5.23 2.14
N SER A 81 11.47 -5.46 2.74
CA SER A 81 10.39 -6.20 2.08
C SER A 81 9.11 -5.40 2.19
N VAL A 82 8.28 -5.52 1.17
CA VAL A 82 6.95 -4.93 1.11
C VAL A 82 5.96 -6.08 1.03
N ILE A 83 4.95 -6.04 1.88
CA ILE A 83 3.79 -6.89 1.79
C ILE A 83 2.66 -6.17 1.08
N TYR A 84 1.85 -6.92 0.34
CA TYR A 84 0.65 -6.40 -0.27
C TYR A 84 -0.46 -7.46 -0.29
N THR A 85 -1.71 -6.99 -0.27
CA THR A 85 -2.92 -7.81 -0.33
C THR A 85 -4.10 -6.94 -0.77
N GLU A 86 -5.26 -7.55 -1.03
CA GLU A 86 -6.50 -6.79 -1.27
C GLU A 86 -7.03 -6.21 0.06
N ILE A 87 -7.67 -5.05 0.01
CA ILE A 87 -8.21 -4.34 1.18
C ILE A 87 -9.15 -5.21 2.02
N GLU A 88 -9.94 -6.09 1.41
CA GLU A 88 -10.81 -7.05 2.12
C GLU A 88 -10.04 -7.98 3.07
N ASN A 89 -8.74 -8.17 2.84
CA ASN A 89 -7.87 -8.99 3.68
C ASN A 89 -7.12 -8.15 4.73
N VAL A 90 -7.41 -6.85 4.86
CA VAL A 90 -6.82 -5.95 5.85
C VAL A 90 -7.85 -5.66 6.94
N GLN A 91 -7.63 -6.23 8.13
CA GLN A 91 -8.49 -5.98 9.28
C GLN A 91 -7.97 -4.76 10.06
N MET A 92 -8.82 -3.75 10.23
CA MET A 92 -8.50 -2.60 11.08
C MET A 92 -8.54 -2.98 12.56
N THR A 93 -7.72 -2.31 13.36
CA THR A 93 -7.74 -2.43 14.83
C THR A 93 -8.34 -1.18 15.48
N ASN A 94 -8.43 -1.19 16.81
CA ASN A 94 -8.85 -0.01 17.59
C ASN A 94 -7.74 1.04 17.74
N THR A 95 -6.51 0.71 17.33
CA THR A 95 -5.37 1.63 17.38
C THR A 95 -5.16 2.24 16.00
N PRO A 96 -5.27 3.57 15.85
CA PRO A 96 -5.09 4.22 14.55
C PRO A 96 -3.75 3.86 13.90
N GLY A 97 -3.78 3.60 12.60
CA GLY A 97 -2.62 3.19 11.81
C GLY A 97 -2.19 1.74 12.01
N THR A 98 -2.84 0.98 12.90
CA THR A 98 -2.53 -0.43 13.15
C THR A 98 -3.57 -1.33 12.49
N VAL A 99 -3.08 -2.28 11.70
CA VAL A 99 -3.90 -3.24 10.96
C VAL A 99 -3.34 -4.65 11.11
N ILE A 100 -4.21 -5.64 10.88
CA ILE A 100 -3.87 -7.06 10.82
C ILE A 100 -4.11 -7.51 9.36
N PRO A 101 -3.05 -7.65 8.55
CA PRO A 101 -3.19 -8.09 7.17
C PRO A 101 -3.17 -9.61 7.05
N HIS A 102 -4.01 -10.14 6.16
CA HIS A 102 -4.12 -11.56 5.83
C HIS A 102 -3.81 -11.80 4.35
N LYS A 103 -3.52 -13.07 4.01
CA LYS A 103 -3.24 -13.54 2.63
C LYS A 103 -2.22 -12.68 1.87
N THR A 104 -1.21 -12.19 2.58
CA THR A 104 -0.24 -11.25 2.00
C THR A 104 0.73 -11.94 1.05
N LYS A 105 1.10 -11.22 0.00
CA LYS A 105 2.23 -11.55 -0.87
C LYS A 105 3.39 -10.63 -0.50
N LYS A 106 4.62 -11.09 -0.72
CA LYS A 106 5.85 -10.37 -0.32
C LYS A 106 6.75 -10.09 -1.52
N ILE A 107 7.28 -8.87 -1.58
CA ILE A 107 8.27 -8.40 -2.55
C ILE A 107 9.53 -7.99 -1.78
N LYS A 108 10.71 -8.40 -2.26
CA LYS A 108 12.01 -8.08 -1.64
C LYS A 108 12.75 -7.04 -2.48
N TYR A 109 13.34 -6.06 -1.80
CA TYR A 109 14.19 -5.00 -2.37
C TYR A 109 15.57 -5.05 -1.71
#